data_AF-A0A7S7VZ55-F1
#
_entry.id   AF-A0A7S7VZ55-F1
#
_cell.length_a   1.000
_cell.length_b   1.000
_cell.length_c   1.000
_cell.angle_alpha   90.00
_cell.angle_beta   90.00
_cell.angle_gamma   90.00
#
_symmetry.space_group_name_H-M   'P 1'
#
loop_
_entity.id
_entity.type
_entity.pdbx_description
1 polymer ?
#
loop_
_entity_poly.entity_id
_entity_poly.type
_entity_poly.pdbx_seq_one_letter_code
_entity_poly.pdbx_strand_id
1 'polypeptide(L)'
;MSPQRLHDKYKSRILQQHESSQDADLISLMAANGLRGTVFHVLKTITEQYEDIYTVLIDDRSVVTFEIPRTAGALTVKELSVFSLSQYRDELGQGKSRMRLDRAAEDARKLLIK
;
A
#
# COMPACT_ATOMS: atom_id res chain seq x y z
N MET A 1 -13.95 25.38 -21.08
CA MET A 1 -12.96 24.31 -20.81
C MET A 1 -12.95 24.07 -19.32
N SER A 2 -13.27 22.86 -18.86
CA SER A 2 -13.24 22.52 -17.44
C SER A 2 -11.79 22.48 -16.94
N PRO A 3 -11.46 23.11 -15.80
CA PRO A 3 -10.09 23.12 -15.30
C PRO A 3 -9.66 21.68 -15.01
N GLN A 4 -8.57 21.23 -15.63
CA GLN A 4 -7.92 19.97 -15.29
C GLN A 4 -7.52 20.03 -13.82
N ARG A 5 -8.14 19.17 -13.00
CA ARG A 5 -7.84 19.06 -11.57
C ARG A 5 -6.35 18.76 -11.42
N LEU A 6 -5.63 19.62 -10.69
CA LEU A 6 -4.27 19.34 -10.22
C LEU A 6 -4.26 17.92 -9.63
N HIS A 7 -3.56 17.00 -10.30
CA HIS A 7 -3.37 15.65 -9.77
C HIS A 7 -2.74 15.79 -8.38
N ASP A 8 -3.46 15.33 -7.35
CA ASP A 8 -2.96 15.33 -5.98
C ASP A 8 -1.66 14.52 -5.93
N LYS A 9 -0.52 15.20 -5.84
CA LYS A 9 0.83 14.61 -5.90
C LYS A 9 1.12 13.65 -4.76
N TYR A 10 0.27 13.64 -3.73
CA TYR A 10 0.35 12.73 -2.59
C TYR A 10 -0.68 11.62 -2.64
N LYS A 11 -1.47 11.52 -3.71
CA LYS A 11 -2.43 10.43 -3.90
C LYS A 11 -1.67 9.11 -4.02
N SER A 12 -2.00 8.17 -3.12
CA SER A 12 -1.53 6.79 -3.21
C SER A 12 -2.37 6.00 -4.20
N ARG A 13 -1.77 4.97 -4.79
CA ARG A 13 -2.46 4.02 -5.66
C ARG A 13 -3.25 3.04 -4.79
N ILE A 14 -4.52 2.82 -5.10
CA ILE A 14 -5.35 1.81 -4.43
C ILE A 14 -5.25 0.52 -5.25
N LEU A 15 -5.09 -0.62 -4.60
CA LEU A 15 -5.15 -1.91 -5.27
C LEU A 15 -6.58 -2.24 -5.67
N GLN A 16 -6.79 -2.60 -6.94
CA GLN A 16 -8.11 -2.91 -7.47
C GLN A 16 -8.18 -4.37 -7.95
N GLN A 17 -8.72 -5.22 -7.08
CA GLN A 17 -8.82 -6.68 -7.31
C GLN A 17 -9.52 -7.05 -8.63
N HIS A 18 -10.47 -6.23 -9.10
CA HIS A 18 -11.25 -6.52 -10.30
C HIS A 18 -10.70 -5.86 -11.58
N GLU A 19 -9.75 -4.94 -11.45
CA GLU A 19 -9.24 -4.15 -12.59
C GLU A 19 -7.83 -4.59 -13.01
N SER A 20 -7.07 -5.24 -12.12
CA SER A 20 -5.71 -5.68 -12.37
C SER A 20 -5.45 -7.05 -11.76
N SER A 21 -5.03 -8.01 -12.59
CA SER A 21 -4.63 -9.35 -12.12
C SER A 21 -3.45 -9.27 -11.15
N GLN A 22 -2.50 -8.36 -11.40
CA GLN A 22 -1.38 -8.12 -10.52
C GLN A 22 -1.83 -7.59 -9.15
N ASP A 23 -2.84 -6.72 -9.11
CA ASP A 23 -3.37 -6.23 -7.83
C ASP A 23 -4.14 -7.33 -7.09
N ALA A 24 -4.87 -8.16 -7.82
CA ALA A 24 -5.56 -9.32 -7.25
C ALA A 24 -4.56 -10.32 -6.64
N ASP A 25 -3.44 -10.57 -7.32
CA ASP A 25 -2.36 -11.43 -6.83
C ASP A 25 -1.74 -10.84 -5.56
N LEU A 26 -1.49 -9.52 -5.53
CA LEU A 26 -0.92 -8.85 -4.36
C LEU A 26 -1.86 -8.90 -3.15
N ILE A 27 -3.17 -8.69 -3.36
CA ILE A 27 -4.18 -8.82 -2.30
C ILE A 27 -4.26 -10.27 -1.82
N SER A 28 -4.25 -11.24 -2.73
CA SER A 28 -4.29 -12.67 -2.40
C SER A 28 -3.06 -13.09 -1.61
N LEU A 29 -1.89 -12.58 -1.97
CA LEU A 29 -0.62 -12.82 -1.29
C LEU A 29 -0.64 -12.24 0.13
N MET A 30 -1.13 -11.00 0.30
CA MET A 30 -1.33 -10.41 1.63
C MET A 30 -2.31 -11.25 2.47
N ALA A 31 -3.43 -11.66 1.89
CA ALA A 31 -4.44 -12.48 2.57
C ALA A 31 -3.89 -13.86 3.01
N ALA A 32 -3.07 -14.49 2.17
CA ALA A 32 -2.38 -15.75 2.50
C ALA A 32 -1.40 -15.62 3.67
N ASN A 33 -0.87 -14.42 3.90
CA ASN A 33 0.00 -14.09 5.05
C ASN A 33 -0.78 -13.51 6.24
N GLY A 34 -2.11 -13.67 6.26
CA GLY A 34 -2.97 -13.23 7.37
C GLY A 34 -3.28 -11.73 7.38
N LEU A 35 -2.82 -10.97 6.39
CA LEU A 35 -3.09 -9.55 6.26
C LEU A 35 -4.43 -9.36 5.55
N ARG A 36 -5.44 -8.94 6.30
CA ARG A 36 -6.79 -8.73 5.80
C ARG A 36 -7.19 -7.27 5.95
N GLY A 37 -7.97 -6.80 5.00
CA GLY A 37 -8.51 -5.45 4.96
C GLY A 37 -9.49 -5.31 3.81
N THR A 38 -10.13 -4.15 3.76
CA THR A 38 -11.09 -3.79 2.71
C THR A 38 -10.43 -2.90 1.67
N VAL A 39 -9.57 -1.97 2.11
CA VAL A 39 -8.90 -0.99 1.25
C VAL A 39 -7.39 -1.14 1.39
N PHE A 40 -6.68 -1.22 0.27
CA PHE A 40 -5.23 -1.37 0.25
C PHE A 40 -4.59 -0.23 -0.55
N HIS A 41 -3.89 0.67 0.14
CA HIS A 41 -3.19 1.79 -0.47
C HIS A 41 -1.68 1.51 -0.56
N VAL A 42 -1.14 1.49 -1.78
CA VAL A 42 0.30 1.40 -2.00
C VAL A 42 0.93 2.78 -1.71
N LEU A 43 1.70 2.85 -0.63
CA LEU A 43 2.41 4.07 -0.21
C LEU A 43 3.73 4.24 -0.96
N LYS A 44 4.42 3.11 -1.19
CA LYS A 44 5.72 3.02 -1.84
C LYS A 44 5.88 1.65 -2.50
N THR A 45 6.50 1.65 -3.68
CA THR A 45 7.03 0.45 -4.33
C THR A 45 8.46 0.76 -4.74
N ILE A 46 9.38 -0.13 -4.40
CA ILE A 46 10.77 -0.10 -4.86
C ILE A 46 10.98 -1.35 -5.68
N THR A 47 11.28 -1.18 -6.96
CA THR A 47 11.64 -2.30 -7.83
C THR A 47 13.15 -2.45 -7.86
N GLU A 48 13.64 -3.58 -7.36
CA GLU A 48 15.05 -3.95 -7.38
C GLU A 48 15.32 -5.07 -8.39
N GLN A 49 16.60 -5.41 -8.58
CA GLN A 49 17.01 -6.41 -9.57
C GLN A 49 16.45 -7.80 -9.27
N TYR A 50 16.30 -8.15 -7.99
CA TYR A 50 15.91 -9.49 -7.56
C TYR A 50 14.60 -9.52 -6.78
N GLU A 51 14.05 -8.38 -6.38
CA GLU A 51 12.85 -8.30 -5.58
C GLU A 51 12.13 -6.96 -5.72
N ASP A 52 10.86 -6.95 -5.35
CA ASP A 52 10.05 -5.75 -5.25
C ASP A 52 9.63 -5.53 -3.81
N ILE A 53 9.97 -4.37 -3.27
CA ILE A 53 9.62 -3.97 -1.90
C ILE A 53 8.33 -3.14 -1.95
N TYR A 54 7.31 -3.61 -1.25
CA TYR A 54 6.03 -2.93 -1.13
C TYR A 54 5.85 -2.39 0.27
N THR A 55 5.39 -1.13 0.35
CA THR A 55 4.81 -0.57 1.57
C THR A 55 3.34 -0.25 1.31
N VAL A 56 2.45 -0.91 2.05
CA VAL A 56 1.01 -0.86 1.86
C VAL A 56 0.33 -0.44 3.16
N LEU A 57 -0.54 0.56 3.09
CA LEU A 57 -1.51 0.87 4.13
C LEU A 57 -2.75 0.00 3.92
N ILE A 58 -3.14 -0.73 4.97
CA ILE A 58 -4.35 -1.54 5.00
C ILE A 58 -5.40 -0.79 5.83
N ASP A 59 -6.54 -0.56 5.20
CA ASP A 59 -7.63 0.28 5.72
C ASP A 59 -7.04 1.63 6.19
N ASP A 60 -7.27 2.02 7.43
CA ASP A 60 -6.65 3.18 8.07
C ASP A 60 -5.88 2.83 9.33
N ARG A 61 -5.42 1.57 9.45
CA ARG A 61 -5.02 0.99 10.74
C ARG A 61 -3.59 0.49 10.79
N SER A 62 -3.13 -0.19 9.74
CA SER A 62 -1.83 -0.85 9.74
C SER A 62 -1.07 -0.56 8.46
N VAL A 63 0.23 -0.40 8.60
CA VAL A 63 1.16 -0.29 7.47
C VAL A 63 1.99 -1.55 7.45
N VAL A 64 2.07 -2.17 6.28
CA VAL A 64 2.82 -3.39 6.07
C VAL A 64 3.93 -3.11 5.07
N THR A 65 5.14 -3.57 5.39
CA THR A 65 6.25 -3.62 4.44
C THR A 65 6.65 -5.06 4.21
N PHE A 66 6.86 -5.43 2.96
CA PHE A 66 7.27 -6.78 2.58
C PHE A 66 7.96 -6.80 1.23
N GLU A 67 8.69 -7.88 0.98
CA GLU A 67 9.44 -8.12 -0.24
C GLU A 67 8.80 -9.24 -1.05
N ILE A 68 8.79 -9.07 -2.36
CA ILE A 68 8.39 -10.09 -3.32
C ILE A 68 9.61 -10.43 -4.19
N PRO A 69 10.23 -11.62 -4.03
CA PRO A 69 11.31 -12.06 -4.90
C PRO A 69 10.85 -12.21 -6.35
N ARG A 70 11.67 -11.74 -7.29
CA ARG A 70 11.48 -11.89 -8.75
C ARG A 70 11.99 -13.25 -9.26
N THR A 71 11.74 -14.32 -8.51
CA THR A 71 12.12 -15.68 -8.92
C THR A 71 11.07 -16.27 -9.85
N ALA A 72 11.49 -17.09 -10.83
CA ALA A 72 10.59 -17.85 -11.69
C ALA A 72 9.86 -18.93 -10.87
N GLY A 73 8.75 -18.57 -10.24
CA GLY A 73 8.01 -19.44 -9.34
C GLY A 73 6.81 -18.73 -8.72
N ALA A 74 6.27 -19.32 -7.65
CA ALA A 74 5.14 -18.75 -6.92
C ALA A 74 5.53 -17.41 -6.26
N LEU A 75 4.61 -16.44 -6.31
CA LEU A 75 4.72 -15.20 -5.53
C LEU A 75 4.80 -15.57 -4.04
N THR A 76 5.86 -15.16 -3.39
CA THR A 76 6.08 -15.37 -1.95
C THR A 76 6.40 -14.04 -1.29
N VAL A 77 6.07 -13.93 -0.01
CA VAL A 77 6.42 -12.78 0.82
C VAL A 77 7.70 -13.11 1.59
N LYS A 78 8.64 -12.17 1.60
CA LYS A 78 9.79 -12.15 2.50
C LYS A 78 9.79 -10.87 3.34
N GLU A 79 10.51 -10.94 4.46
CA GLU A 79 10.77 -9.79 5.36
C GLU A 79 9.49 -9.01 5.72
N LEU A 80 8.43 -9.73 6.09
CA LEU A 80 7.14 -9.15 6.44
C LEU A 80 7.23 -8.39 7.76
N SER A 81 7.05 -7.08 7.70
CA SER A 81 6.96 -6.19 8.86
C SER A 81 5.60 -5.51 8.90
N VAL A 82 4.94 -5.57 10.06
CA VAL A 82 3.62 -4.97 10.29
C VAL A 82 3.72 -3.94 11.41
N PHE A 83 3.24 -2.73 11.12
CA PHE A 83 3.24 -1.60 12.03
C PHE A 83 1.82 -1.09 12.21
N SER A 84 1.51 -0.58 13.40
CA SER A 84 0.32 0.27 13.52
C SER A 84 0.53 1.56 12.72
N LEU A 85 -0.57 2.19 12.28
CA LEU A 85 -0.50 3.46 11.57
C LEU A 85 0.29 4.48 12.39
N SER A 86 0.08 4.55 13.71
CA SER A 86 0.77 5.50 14.60
C SER A 86 2.27 5.23 14.72
N GLN A 87 2.67 3.96 14.86
CA GLN A 87 4.09 3.58 14.93
C GLN A 87 4.83 3.96 13.66
N TYR A 88 4.32 3.55 12.51
CA TYR A 88 4.92 3.87 11.21
C TYR A 88 4.96 5.38 10.96
N ARG A 89 3.91 6.07 11.40
CA ARG A 89 3.80 7.52 11.40
C ARG A 89 4.95 8.15 12.21
N ASP A 90 5.23 7.67 13.40
CA ASP A 90 6.26 8.27 14.25
C ASP A 90 7.67 8.01 13.70
N GLU A 91 7.95 6.80 13.21
CA GLU A 91 9.23 6.43 12.58
C GLU A 91 9.54 7.26 11.33
N LEU A 92 8.52 7.55 10.53
CA LEU A 92 8.67 8.24 9.26
C LEU A 92 8.95 9.74 9.43
N GLY A 93 8.64 10.30 10.62
CA GLY A 93 8.90 11.70 10.96
C GLY A 93 8.11 12.69 10.10
N GLN A 94 8.76 13.80 9.72
CA GLN A 94 8.15 14.88 8.92
C GLN A 94 8.55 14.80 7.45
N GLY A 95 7.65 15.20 6.55
CA GLY A 95 7.96 15.39 5.13
C GLY A 95 6.92 14.80 4.17
N LYS A 96 7.32 14.65 2.90
CA LYS A 96 6.43 14.25 1.79
C LYS A 96 5.82 12.87 1.99
N SER A 97 6.61 11.91 2.46
CA SER A 97 6.14 10.54 2.72
C SER A 97 5.09 10.52 3.83
N ARG A 98 5.20 11.42 4.82
CA ARG A 98 4.19 11.57 5.87
C ARG A 98 2.90 12.14 5.31
N MET A 99 2.98 13.21 4.53
CA MET A 99 1.79 13.77 3.87
C MET A 99 1.05 12.72 3.03
N ARG A 100 1.78 11.86 2.30
CA ARG A 100 1.21 10.74 1.55
C ARG A 100 0.52 9.71 2.46
N LEU A 101 1.15 9.33 3.57
CA LEU A 101 0.56 8.41 4.55
C LEU A 101 -0.74 8.98 5.14
N ASP A 102 -0.71 10.22 5.62
CA ASP A 102 -1.87 10.87 6.24
C ASP A 102 -3.03 11.01 5.24
N ARG A 103 -2.71 11.34 3.98
CA ARG A 103 -3.71 11.42 2.90
C ARG A 103 -4.31 10.07 2.56
N ALA A 104 -3.47 9.03 2.44
CA ALA A 104 -3.93 7.67 2.21
C ALA A 104 -4.86 7.17 3.33
N ALA A 105 -4.53 7.45 4.59
CA ALA A 105 -5.36 7.09 5.73
C ALA A 105 -6.70 7.85 5.75
N GLU A 106 -6.69 9.14 5.41
CA GLU A 106 -7.92 9.92 5.27
C GLU A 106 -8.82 9.38 4.16
N ASP A 107 -8.25 9.04 3.00
CA ASP A 107 -8.99 8.50 1.87
C ASP A 107 -9.52 7.09 2.16
N ALA A 108 -8.73 6.24 2.81
CA ALA A 108 -9.19 4.93 3.25
C ALA A 108 -10.39 5.03 4.20
N ARG A 109 -10.35 5.94 5.19
CA ARG A 109 -11.49 6.20 6.07
C ARG A 109 -12.77 6.55 5.31
N LYS A 110 -12.67 7.40 4.28
CA LYS A 110 -13.84 7.77 3.46
C LYS A 110 -14.41 6.59 2.68
N LEU A 111 -13.55 5.65 2.26
CA LEU A 111 -13.96 4.46 1.52
C LEU A 111 -14.56 3.38 2.43
N LEU A 112 -14.14 3.30 3.69
CA LEU A 112 -14.66 2.34 4.67
C LEU A 112 -16.05 2.70 5.22
N ILE A 113 -16.44 3.98 5.14
CA ILE A 113 -17.75 4.47 5.61
C ILE A 113 -18.84 4.31 4.53
N LYS A 114 -18.46 3.97 3.30
CA LYS A 114 -19.40 3.68 2.20
C LYS A 114 -19.92 2.25 2.28
#